data_AF-A0A0K2RCB6-F1
#
_entry.id   AF-A0A0K2RCB6-F1
#
_cell.length_a   1.000
_cell.length_b   1.000
_cell.length_c   1.000
_cell.angle_alpha   90.00
_cell.angle_beta   90.00
_cell.angle_gamma   90.00
#
_symmetry.space_group_name_H-M   'P 1'
#
loop_
_entity.id
_entity.type
_entity.pdbx_description
1 polymer ?
#
loop_
_entity_poly.entity_id
_entity_poly.type
_entity_poly.pdbx_seq_one_letter_code
_entity_poly.pdbx_strand_id
1 'polypeptide(L)'
;MGDSRGAVAVSSPGVDRPRVERAVREFLLAVGEDPDRPGLVETPARVARAAAEMYGGLHEDPLAVLDKTFDLGHEELVIVKDIPFYSTCEHHLVPFHGVAHVGYIPPRMDSSRG
;
A
#
# COMPACT_ATOMS: atom_id res chain seq x y z
N MET A 1 25.55 -17.20 13.78
CA MET A 1 24.74 -16.32 14.64
C MET A 1 23.79 -15.53 13.74
N GLY A 2 22.53 -15.97 13.63
CA GLY A 2 21.49 -15.24 12.88
C GLY A 2 20.85 -14.21 13.80
N ASP A 3 20.82 -12.95 13.36
CA ASP A 3 20.01 -11.91 14.00
C ASP A 3 18.55 -12.12 13.56
N SER A 4 17.80 -12.86 14.38
CA SER A 4 16.36 -13.01 14.29
C SER A 4 15.69 -11.70 14.72
N ARG A 5 15.71 -10.67 13.87
CA ARG A 5 14.76 -9.56 14.02
C ARG A 5 13.44 -10.04 13.47
N GLY A 6 12.58 -10.50 14.38
CA GLY A 6 11.22 -10.90 14.08
C GLY A 6 10.52 -9.80 13.28
N ALA A 7 9.95 -10.17 12.14
CA ALA A 7 8.99 -9.34 11.44
C ALA A 7 7.87 -9.02 12.44
N VAL A 8 7.72 -7.74 12.79
CA VAL A 8 6.59 -7.29 13.59
C VAL A 8 5.37 -7.44 12.70
N ALA A 9 4.59 -8.49 12.91
CA ALA A 9 3.31 -8.67 12.26
C ALA A 9 2.36 -7.55 12.73
N VAL A 10 2.25 -6.48 11.95
CA VAL A 10 1.29 -5.40 12.19
C VAL A 10 -0.09 -5.90 11.73
N SER A 11 -0.71 -6.77 12.52
CA SER A 11 -2.13 -7.11 12.33
C SER A 11 -3.01 -6.04 13.01
N SER A 12 -2.95 -4.82 12.46
CA SER A 12 -3.91 -3.78 12.83
C SER A 12 -5.22 -4.05 12.09
N PRO A 13 -6.40 -3.94 12.73
CA PRO A 13 -7.68 -4.08 12.01
C PRO A 13 -7.69 -3.11 10.83
N GLY A 14 -8.14 -3.58 9.67
CA GLY A 14 -8.23 -2.78 8.45
C GLY A 14 -9.00 -1.47 8.64
N VAL A 15 -8.99 -0.61 7.62
CA VAL A 15 -9.60 0.73 7.68
C VAL A 15 -11.02 0.70 8.28
N ASP A 16 -11.23 1.47 9.36
CA ASP A 16 -12.53 1.67 10.03
C ASP A 16 -13.46 2.51 9.15
N ARG A 17 -14.16 1.84 8.24
CA ARG A 17 -15.04 2.48 7.26
C ARG A 17 -16.16 3.32 7.89
N PRO A 18 -16.92 2.85 8.90
CA PRO A 18 -17.93 3.69 9.55
C PRO A 18 -17.35 4.97 10.15
N ARG A 19 -16.13 4.93 10.70
CA ARG A 19 -15.46 6.13 11.23
C ARG A 19 -15.01 7.07 10.13
N VAL A 20 -14.50 6.56 9.01
CA VAL A 20 -14.16 7.37 7.83
C VAL A 20 -15.40 8.07 7.28
N GLU A 21 -16.53 7.37 7.15
CA GLU A 21 -17.78 7.97 6.66
C GLU A 21 -18.22 9.16 7.53
N ARG A 22 -18.21 9.00 8.85
CA ARG A 22 -18.51 10.12 9.77
C ARG A 22 -17.53 11.28 9.60
N ALA A 23 -16.23 11.00 9.55
CA ALA A 23 -15.20 12.03 9.41
C ALA A 23 -15.33 12.80 8.08
N VAL A 24 -15.62 12.11 6.98
CA VAL A 24 -15.82 12.73 5.66
C VAL A 24 -17.08 13.59 5.66
N ARG A 25 -18.17 13.14 6.30
CA ARG A 25 -19.37 13.97 6.43
C ARG A 25 -19.08 15.25 7.23
N GLU A 26 -18.38 15.14 8.35
CA GLU A 26 -17.95 16.30 9.16
C GLU A 26 -17.03 17.23 8.36
N PHE A 27 -16.11 16.68 7.58
CA PHE A 27 -15.24 17.46 6.71
C PHE A 27 -16.03 18.26 5.67
N LEU A 28 -17.00 17.64 4.99
CA LEU A 28 -17.88 18.32 4.03
C LEU A 28 -18.61 19.51 4.67
N LEU A 29 -19.17 19.31 5.87
CA LEU A 29 -19.79 20.40 6.62
C LEU A 29 -18.78 21.51 6.97
N ALA A 30 -17.58 21.13 7.43
CA ALA A 30 -16.55 22.07 7.84
C ALA A 30 -16.03 22.95 6.69
N VAL A 31 -16.03 22.43 5.46
CA VAL A 31 -15.64 23.19 4.25
C VAL A 31 -16.81 23.95 3.60
N GLY A 32 -18.01 23.90 4.20
CA GLY A 32 -19.19 24.63 3.74
C GLY A 32 -20.01 23.93 2.65
N GLU A 33 -19.79 22.64 2.41
CA GLU A 33 -20.62 21.84 1.51
C GLU A 33 -21.88 21.32 2.22
N ASP A 34 -22.94 21.10 1.45
CA ASP A 34 -24.14 20.39 1.90
C ASP A 34 -23.99 18.88 1.63
N PRO A 35 -23.77 18.05 2.67
CA PRO A 35 -23.60 16.60 2.49
C PRO A 35 -24.89 15.90 2.04
N ASP A 36 -26.06 16.51 2.20
CA ASP A 36 -27.35 15.90 1.89
C ASP A 36 -27.80 16.20 0.44
N ARG A 37 -27.04 17.01 -0.31
CA ARG A 37 -27.31 17.24 -1.75
C ARG A 37 -27.10 15.96 -2.56
N PRO A 38 -27.86 15.74 -3.66
CA PRO A 38 -27.85 14.47 -4.41
C PRO A 38 -26.46 13.97 -4.85
N GLY A 39 -25.52 14.88 -5.11
CA GLY A 39 -24.14 14.52 -5.51
C GLY A 39 -23.25 14.01 -4.37
N LEU A 40 -23.56 14.35 -3.11
CA LEU A 40 -22.69 14.11 -1.95
C LEU A 40 -23.23 13.10 -0.94
N VAL A 41 -24.51 12.72 -0.99
CA VAL A 41 -25.10 11.78 -0.03
C VAL A 41 -24.30 10.47 0.09
N GLU A 42 -23.80 9.95 -1.03
CA GLU A 42 -22.97 8.74 -1.09
C GLU A 42 -21.45 9.02 -0.99
N THR A 43 -21.01 10.29 -0.96
CA THR A 43 -19.59 10.65 -0.91
C THR A 43 -18.87 10.04 0.30
N PRO A 44 -19.40 10.12 1.54
CA PRO A 44 -18.76 9.48 2.69
C PRO A 44 -18.45 7.99 2.46
N ALA A 45 -19.44 7.22 1.99
CA ALA A 45 -19.29 5.79 1.73
C ALA A 45 -18.29 5.51 0.58
N ARG A 46 -18.31 6.33 -0.48
CA ARG A 46 -17.34 6.23 -1.58
C ARG A 46 -15.91 6.48 -1.09
N VAL A 47 -15.70 7.52 -0.28
CA VAL A 47 -14.37 7.84 0.27
C VAL A 47 -13.90 6.74 1.21
N ALA A 48 -14.78 6.18 2.05
CA ALA A 48 -14.42 5.06 2.92
C ALA A 48 -13.98 3.81 2.16
N ARG A 49 -14.62 3.48 1.03
CA ARG A 49 -14.14 2.40 0.14
C ARG A 49 -12.80 2.72 -0.48
N ALA A 50 -12.63 3.94 -1.01
CA ALA A 50 -11.37 4.36 -1.61
C ALA A 50 -10.22 4.33 -0.59
N ALA A 51 -10.48 4.75 0.66
CA ALA A 51 -9.49 4.70 1.74
C ALA A 51 -9.08 3.26 2.07
N ALA A 52 -10.04 2.32 2.10
CA ALA A 52 -9.74 0.90 2.32
C ALA A 52 -8.83 0.31 1.23
N GLU A 53 -8.98 0.75 -0.02
CA GLU A 53 -8.12 0.36 -1.13
C GLU A 53 -6.75 1.03 -1.05
N MET A 54 -6.69 2.36 -0.94
CA MET A 54 -5.45 3.13 -0.96
C MET A 54 -4.54 2.85 0.24
N TYR A 55 -5.11 2.55 1.41
CA TYR A 55 -4.38 2.31 2.65
C TYR A 55 -4.37 0.84 3.10
N GLY A 56 -4.92 -0.07 2.28
CA GLY A 56 -4.98 -1.50 2.60
C GLY A 56 -3.60 -2.09 2.92
N GLY A 57 -2.57 -1.66 2.19
CA GLY A 57 -1.19 -2.10 2.39
C GLY A 57 -0.59 -1.77 3.77
N LEU A 58 -1.19 -0.87 4.57
CA LEU A 58 -0.77 -0.65 5.97
C LEU A 58 -1.08 -1.85 6.89
N HIS A 59 -1.95 -2.75 6.44
CA HIS A 59 -2.45 -3.91 7.18
C HIS A 59 -1.96 -5.24 6.57
N GLU A 60 -1.08 -5.16 5.57
CA GLU A 60 -0.53 -6.31 4.86
C GLU A 60 0.96 -6.46 5.19
N ASP A 61 1.46 -7.70 5.18
CA ASP A 61 2.90 -7.94 5.22
C ASP A 61 3.48 -7.84 3.81
N PRO A 62 4.32 -6.82 3.52
CA PRO A 62 4.93 -6.68 2.19
C PRO A 62 5.90 -7.81 1.85
N LEU A 63 6.35 -8.62 2.83
CA LEU A 63 7.21 -9.77 2.57
C LEU A 63 6.41 -10.98 2.05
N ALA A 64 5.12 -11.06 2.36
CA ALA A 64 4.27 -12.16 1.91
C ALA A 64 4.14 -12.23 0.37
N VAL A 65 4.27 -11.10 -0.33
CA VAL A 65 4.25 -11.07 -1.80
C VAL A 65 5.56 -11.55 -2.43
N LEU A 66 6.64 -11.69 -1.64
CA LEU A 66 7.96 -12.15 -2.08
C LEU A 66 8.16 -13.67 -1.91
N ASP A 67 7.12 -14.41 -1.54
CA ASP A 67 7.21 -15.84 -1.17
C ASP A 67 7.69 -16.76 -2.31
N LYS A 68 7.60 -16.32 -3.58
CA LYS A 68 8.05 -17.10 -4.73
C LYS A 68 9.32 -16.53 -5.34
N THR A 69 10.43 -17.25 -5.14
CA THR A 69 11.72 -16.96 -5.77
C THR A 69 12.09 -18.08 -6.76
N PHE A 70 12.71 -17.72 -7.88
CA PHE A 70 13.24 -18.67 -8.85
C PHE A 70 14.76 -18.48 -8.97
N ASP A 71 15.50 -19.57 -9.04
CA ASP A 71 16.93 -19.53 -9.36
C ASP A 71 17.09 -19.43 -10.88
N LEU A 72 17.69 -18.31 -11.34
CA LEU A 72 17.96 -18.06 -12.74
C LEU A 72 19.41 -18.44 -13.13
N GLY A 73 20.22 -18.92 -12.19
CA GLY A 73 21.57 -19.45 -12.44
C GLY A 73 22.59 -18.42 -12.95
N HIS A 74 22.27 -17.12 -12.89
CA HIS A 74 23.13 -16.04 -13.37
C HIS A 74 23.23 -14.88 -12.37
N GLU A 75 24.44 -14.32 -12.24
CA GLU A 75 24.77 -13.18 -11.36
C GLU A 75 24.79 -11.88 -12.16
N GLU A 76 23.80 -11.72 -13.05
CA GLU A 76 23.65 -10.56 -13.94
C GLU A 76 22.62 -9.57 -13.40
N LEU A 77 22.72 -8.32 -13.85
CA LEU A 77 21.79 -7.24 -13.46
C LEU A 77 20.38 -7.52 -14.01
N VAL A 78 19.41 -7.67 -13.09
CA VAL A 78 17.99 -7.73 -13.42
C VAL A 78 17.38 -6.35 -13.20
N ILE A 79 16.66 -5.85 -14.21
CA ILE A 79 15.98 -4.56 -14.15
C ILE A 79 14.51 -4.74 -14.55
N VAL A 80 13.61 -4.25 -13.70
CA VAL A 80 12.20 -4.02 -14.03
C VAL A 80 11.97 -2.50 -14.04
N LYS A 81 11.55 -1.96 -15.18
CA LYS A 81 11.34 -0.52 -15.39
C LYS A 81 9.88 -0.20 -15.67
N ASP A 82 9.58 1.09 -15.62
CA ASP A 82 8.29 1.68 -15.98
C ASP A 82 7.10 1.08 -15.19
N ILE A 83 7.32 0.72 -13.92
CA ILE A 83 6.27 0.24 -13.03
C ILE A 83 5.40 1.45 -12.65
N PRO A 84 4.12 1.52 -13.04
CA PRO A 84 3.26 2.61 -12.62
C PRO A 84 3.08 2.57 -11.10
N PHE A 85 3.27 3.71 -10.45
CA PHE A 85 3.17 3.84 -9.01
C PHE A 85 2.21 4.96 -8.63
N TYR A 86 1.32 4.66 -7.68
CA TYR A 86 0.32 5.57 -7.14
C TYR A 86 0.37 5.47 -5.62
N SER A 87 0.41 6.60 -4.93
CA SER A 87 0.39 6.64 -3.47
C SER A 87 -0.18 7.96 -2.96
N THR A 88 -0.23 8.13 -1.65
CA THR A 88 -0.76 9.30 -0.97
C THR A 88 0.29 9.91 -0.05
N CYS A 89 0.51 11.22 -0.15
CA CYS A 89 1.46 11.92 0.71
C CYS A 89 0.90 11.99 2.13
N GLU A 90 1.61 11.44 3.11
CA GLU A 90 1.17 11.40 4.51
C GLU A 90 0.96 12.79 5.14
N HIS A 91 1.68 13.80 4.68
CA HIS A 91 1.59 15.16 5.23
C HIS A 91 0.29 15.89 4.85
N HIS A 92 -0.30 15.55 3.70
CA HIS A 92 -1.40 16.31 3.12
C HIS A 92 -2.60 15.45 2.73
N LEU A 93 -2.42 14.12 2.71
CA LEU A 93 -3.39 13.14 2.26
C LEU A 93 -3.86 13.37 0.81
N VAL A 94 -2.96 13.92 -0.02
CA VAL A 94 -3.18 14.11 -1.46
C VAL A 94 -2.39 13.09 -2.27
N PRO A 95 -2.91 12.65 -3.44
CA PRO A 95 -2.25 11.65 -4.25
C PRO A 95 -0.97 12.19 -4.88
N PHE A 96 0.02 11.31 -5.02
CA PHE A 96 1.15 11.50 -5.92
C PHE A 96 1.36 10.23 -6.75
N HIS A 97 1.88 10.39 -7.96
CA HIS A 97 2.04 9.29 -8.91
C HIS A 97 3.33 9.45 -9.71
N GLY A 98 3.83 8.34 -10.22
CA GLY A 98 5.06 8.31 -11.01
C GLY A 98 5.39 6.92 -11.52
N VAL A 99 6.67 6.70 -11.78
CA VAL A 99 7.22 5.41 -12.21
C VAL A 99 8.26 4.93 -11.22
N ALA A 100 8.21 3.65 -10.88
CA ALA A 100 9.25 2.97 -10.14
C ALA A 100 10.11 2.13 -11.07
N HIS A 101 11.39 2.06 -10.76
CA HIS A 101 12.36 1.20 -11.43
C HIS A 101 13.09 0.40 -10.35
N VAL A 102 13.11 -0.92 -10.50
CA VAL A 102 13.76 -1.83 -9.56
C VAL A 102 14.90 -2.53 -10.28
N GLY A 103 16.11 -2.36 -9.77
CA GLY A 103 17.30 -3.05 -10.25
C GLY A 103 17.95 -3.82 -9.11
N TYR A 104 18.30 -5.08 -9.34
CA TYR A 104 19.04 -5.89 -8.37
C TYR A 104 19.95 -6.90 -9.07
N ILE A 105 20.98 -7.36 -8.37
CA ILE A 105 21.83 -8.47 -8.80
C ILE A 105 21.45 -9.65 -7.90
N PRO A 106 20.94 -10.77 -8.46
CA PRO A 106 20.64 -11.96 -7.68
C PRO A 106 21.90 -12.51 -7.01
N PRO A 107 21.83 -12.94 -5.74
CA PRO A 107 22.94 -13.62 -5.10
C PRO A 107 23.13 -15.00 -5.70
N ARG A 108 24.36 -15.50 -5.66
CA ARG A 108 24.69 -16.89 -5.93
C ARG A 108 23.97 -17.80 -4.92
N MET A 109 23.03 -18.63 -5.38
CA MET A 109 22.44 -19.69 -4.57
C MET A 109 23.45 -20.84 -4.47
N ASP A 110 23.88 -21.18 -3.25
CA ASP A 110 24.72 -22.35 -2.97
C ASP A 110 23.91 -23.64 -3.17
N SER A 111 24.21 -24.40 -4.22
CA SER A 111 23.55 -25.67 -4.54
C SER A 111 23.93 -26.85 -3.62
N SER A 112 24.80 -26.64 -2.63
CA SER A 112 25.20 -27.68 -1.65
C SER A 112 24.32 -27.76 -0.40
N ARG A 113 23.30 -26.90 -0.29
CA ARG A 113 22.27 -26.92 0.78
C ARG A 113 20.89 -27.30 0.22
N GLY A 114 20.81 -28.49 -0.35
CA GLY A 114 19.56 -29.19 -0.67
C GLY A 114 19.20 -30.19 0.42
#